data_AF-A1RXM0-F1
#
_entry.id   AF-A1RXM0-F1
#
_cell.length_a   1.000
_cell.length_b   1.000
_cell.length_c   1.000
_cell.angle_alpha   90.00
_cell.angle_beta   90.00
_cell.angle_gamma   90.00
#
_symmetry.space_group_name_H-M   'P 1'
#
loop_
_entity.id
_entity.type
_entity.pdbx_description
1 polymer ?
#
loop_
_entity_poly.entity_id
_entity_poly.type
_entity_poly.pdbx_seq_one_letter_code
_entity_poly.pdbx_strand_id
1 'polypeptide(L)'
;MIGTHGDHFEGFKSSYKWIIRLPATRVLAPISFSLLLLSLGASLLLGVPPSELLHSLLLGAAVPLYLHVCDRRVFNFRRSLGVFLLYLAMLPLVLVLRKPPILATVLEGLVGFLLAVGILSVWKAGALAILYFLWFSVAHNDPRALYILSAFFLASSTVFFVVDRRIRKAAGVSGVGFLEAFLKYILSGARSEVEEYLERISVERTLQVHVYSFTADREIGRLVISNVHPGPLRDLGSSTLPQLIAKCRDTPTLFLKAPCTHSENLPRLRYSEELAGAVCSCTPSPAVDRCGLGYSSSGKVDVVRLAFGEIPDLVFLDPQVIMEDLPYRVSEESHAVEGAVAVDLHNMIAPGYLKIDEDDEIEIAEIVSAIHEASEEVEAEGEIYAGFARVEYTDGASVGPGGVACAVLQIAGKKLLLLSIDGNNMTPDFKERVLRTFKESFEKVLVATTDTHLYTGLYRNVDYYPVGALSPEKVLETCMSCVEKALKNVSKVRVGYCSVPFRGRFMDGEMLRRISVATKKNTRDSLAVVFLAFAVSLALLLLP
;
A
#
# COMPACT_ATOMS: atom_id res chain seq x y z
N MET A 1 -6.67 -20.82 20.30
CA MET A 1 -5.51 -19.95 20.03
C MET A 1 -5.51 -19.71 18.53
N ILE A 2 -6.08 -18.59 18.10
CA ILE A 2 -6.27 -18.26 16.68
C ILE A 2 -4.96 -17.63 16.21
N GLY A 3 -4.18 -18.37 15.42
CA GLY A 3 -3.00 -17.86 14.76
C GLY A 3 -3.43 -16.84 13.71
N THR A 4 -3.23 -15.55 13.99
CA THR A 4 -3.24 -14.53 12.96
C THR A 4 -1.99 -14.75 12.11
N HIS A 5 -2.14 -15.50 11.01
CA HIS A 5 -1.10 -15.63 9.99
C HIS A 5 -0.99 -14.28 9.28
N GLY A 6 -0.04 -13.49 9.80
CA GLY A 6 0.09 -12.08 9.48
C GLY A 6 0.45 -11.85 8.03
N ASP A 7 -0.28 -10.95 7.41
CA ASP A 7 0.10 -10.23 6.22
C ASP A 7 1.60 -9.86 6.26
N HIS A 8 2.31 -10.05 5.14
CA HIS A 8 3.76 -9.83 5.04
C HIS A 8 4.17 -8.41 5.44
N PHE A 9 3.22 -7.46 5.56
CA PHE A 9 3.44 -6.10 6.05
C PHE A 9 2.92 -5.81 7.46
N GLU A 10 2.40 -6.78 8.23
CA GLU A 10 1.81 -6.54 9.58
C GLU A 10 2.70 -5.73 10.53
N GLY A 11 4.01 -6.00 10.56
CA GLY A 11 4.95 -5.26 11.40
C GLY A 11 5.02 -3.77 11.05
N PHE A 12 4.95 -3.46 9.75
CA PHE A 12 4.90 -2.09 9.25
C PHE A 12 3.50 -1.47 9.44
N LYS A 13 2.42 -2.21 9.16
CA LYS A 13 1.02 -1.79 9.33
C LYS A 13 0.67 -1.45 10.78
N SER A 14 1.08 -2.30 11.73
CA SER A 14 0.89 -2.05 13.17
C SER A 14 1.66 -0.83 13.66
N SER A 15 2.83 -0.54 13.06
CA SER A 15 3.63 0.65 13.34
C SER A 15 3.02 1.92 12.72
N TYR A 16 2.35 1.82 11.56
CA TYR A 16 1.70 2.94 10.86
C TYR A 16 0.58 3.61 11.67
N LYS A 17 -0.17 2.84 12.46
CA LYS A 17 -1.26 3.36 13.33
C LYS A 17 -0.76 4.41 14.34
N TRP A 18 0.55 4.41 14.64
CA TRP A 18 1.20 5.34 15.56
C TRP A 18 1.81 6.57 14.88
N ILE A 19 1.78 6.68 13.54
CA ILE A 19 2.21 7.90 12.84
C ILE A 19 1.13 8.97 13.05
N ILE A 20 1.31 9.78 14.09
CA ILE A 20 0.35 10.81 14.51
C ILE A 20 0.21 11.85 13.39
N ARG A 21 -0.95 11.90 12.72
CA ARG A 21 -1.35 13.10 11.96
C ARG A 21 -1.62 14.21 12.98
N LEU A 22 -0.71 15.17 13.08
CA LEU A 22 -0.87 16.38 13.89
C LEU A 22 -2.15 17.13 13.50
N PRO A 23 -2.81 17.90 14.38
CA PRO A 23 -3.89 18.82 14.01
C PRO A 23 -3.48 19.82 12.93
N ALA A 24 -4.45 20.44 12.25
CA ALA A 24 -4.17 21.46 11.23
C ALA A 24 -3.45 22.68 11.84
N THR A 25 -2.66 23.41 11.06
CA THR A 25 -1.91 24.59 11.53
C THR A 25 -2.81 25.64 12.18
N ARG A 26 -4.04 25.82 11.66
CA ARG A 26 -5.06 26.71 12.25
C ARG A 26 -5.49 26.35 13.68
N VAL A 27 -5.27 25.11 14.10
CA VAL A 27 -5.53 24.62 15.46
C VAL A 27 -4.26 24.68 16.31
N LEU A 28 -3.14 24.23 15.74
CA LEU A 28 -1.85 24.21 16.44
C LEU A 28 -1.34 25.61 16.80
N ALA A 29 -1.41 26.57 15.87
CA ALA A 29 -0.85 27.89 16.09
C ALA A 29 -1.51 28.65 17.26
N PRO A 30 -2.86 28.69 17.39
CA PRO A 30 -3.50 29.28 18.57
C PRO A 30 -3.16 28.58 19.88
N ILE A 31 -3.02 27.24 19.88
CA ILE A 31 -2.62 26.47 21.07
C ILE A 31 -1.20 26.85 21.47
N SER A 32 -0.26 26.83 20.53
CA SER A 32 1.13 27.21 20.75
C SER A 32 1.24 28.65 21.26
N PHE A 33 0.48 29.58 20.68
CA PHE A 33 0.45 30.97 21.11
C PHE A 33 -0.10 31.13 22.53
N SER A 34 -1.20 30.44 22.85
CA SER A 34 -1.80 30.45 24.20
C SER A 34 -0.85 29.90 25.26
N LEU A 35 -0.16 28.78 24.97
CA LEU A 35 0.83 28.20 25.88
C LEU A 35 2.02 29.13 26.10
N LEU A 36 2.51 29.77 25.04
CA LEU A 36 3.60 30.74 25.14
C LEU A 36 3.20 31.94 26.00
N LEU A 37 2.01 32.51 25.78
CA LEU A 37 1.49 33.61 26.61
C LEU A 37 1.31 33.20 28.07
N LEU A 38 0.79 32.01 28.32
CA LEU A 38 0.65 31.45 29.67
C LEU A 38 2.02 31.33 30.36
N SER A 39 3.02 30.80 29.66
CA SER A 39 4.38 30.68 30.19
C SER A 39 5.04 32.03 30.45
N LEU A 40 4.84 33.02 29.57
CA LEU A 40 5.34 34.39 29.78
C LEU A 40 4.70 35.03 31.02
N GLY A 41 3.38 34.90 31.17
CA GLY A 41 2.67 35.39 32.36
C GLY A 41 3.12 34.69 33.64
N ALA A 42 3.26 33.36 33.62
CA ALA A 42 3.76 32.58 34.75
C ALA A 42 5.22 32.96 35.11
N SER A 43 6.07 33.16 34.11
CA SER A 43 7.46 33.61 34.30
C SER A 43 7.52 34.95 35.03
N LEU A 44 6.67 35.91 34.65
CA LEU A 44 6.59 37.22 35.30
C LEU A 44 6.10 37.11 36.75
N LEU A 45 5.04 36.32 36.99
CA LEU A 45 4.45 36.13 38.33
C LEU A 45 5.42 35.41 39.29
N LEU A 46 6.20 34.46 38.78
CA LEU A 46 7.14 33.66 39.57
C LEU A 46 8.54 34.28 39.67
N GLY A 47 8.78 35.42 39.02
CA GLY A 47 10.05 36.13 39.08
C GLY A 47 11.22 35.40 38.40
N VAL A 48 10.94 34.62 37.34
CA VAL A 48 11.98 33.89 36.61
C VAL A 48 12.86 34.86 35.83
N PRO A 49 14.21 34.75 35.89
CA PRO A 49 15.11 35.64 35.19
C PRO A 49 14.86 35.64 33.66
N PRO A 50 14.74 36.82 33.01
CA PRO A 50 14.50 36.88 31.57
C PRO A 50 15.58 36.17 30.73
N SER A 51 16.82 36.16 31.21
CA SER A 51 17.92 35.45 30.57
C SER A 51 17.69 33.93 30.55
N GLU A 52 17.25 33.32 31.65
CA GLU A 52 16.97 31.88 31.72
C GLU A 52 15.82 31.48 30.79
N LEU A 53 14.75 32.28 30.76
CA LEU A 53 13.64 32.05 29.85
C LEU A 53 14.08 32.19 28.38
N LEU A 54 14.91 33.18 28.06
CA LEU A 54 15.43 33.37 26.71
C LEU A 54 16.27 32.19 26.23
N HIS A 55 17.18 31.68 27.07
CA HIS A 55 17.99 30.49 26.72
C HIS A 55 17.10 29.27 26.47
N SER A 56 16.06 29.08 27.30
CA SER A 56 15.06 28.02 27.14
C SER A 56 14.29 28.14 25.82
N LEU A 57 13.79 29.35 25.49
CA LEU A 57 13.05 29.61 24.25
C LEU A 57 13.91 29.41 23.00
N LEU A 58 15.16 29.88 23.03
CA LEU A 58 16.08 29.72 21.90
C LEU A 58 16.44 28.26 21.66
N LEU A 59 16.75 27.50 22.72
CA LEU A 59 17.04 26.07 22.59
C LEU A 59 15.80 25.29 22.14
N GLY A 60 14.63 25.60 22.70
CA GLY A 60 13.36 25.00 22.27
C GLY A 60 13.04 25.29 20.80
N ALA A 61 13.32 26.49 20.30
CA ALA A 61 13.15 26.81 18.88
C ALA A 61 14.23 26.16 17.98
N ALA A 62 15.44 25.92 18.51
CA ALA A 62 16.56 25.39 17.74
C ALA A 62 16.34 23.94 17.27
N VAL A 63 15.72 23.08 18.09
CA VAL A 63 15.45 21.67 17.75
C VAL A 63 14.54 21.53 16.51
N PRO A 64 13.31 22.09 16.47
CA PRO A 64 12.44 22.00 15.31
C PRO A 64 12.98 22.76 14.10
N LEU A 65 13.76 23.84 14.32
CA LEU A 65 14.44 24.55 13.25
C LEU A 65 15.54 23.70 12.61
N TYR A 66 16.35 23.00 13.41
CA TYR A 66 17.37 22.07 12.91
C TYR A 66 16.74 20.98 12.04
N LEU A 67 15.66 20.35 12.53
CA LEU A 67 14.92 19.33 11.79
C LEU A 67 14.35 19.89 10.48
N HIS A 68 13.78 21.10 10.52
CA HIS A 68 13.28 21.80 9.34
C HIS A 68 14.38 22.08 8.29
N VAL A 69 15.52 22.61 8.72
CA VAL A 69 16.65 22.91 7.84
C VAL A 69 17.20 21.62 7.21
N CYS A 70 17.27 20.53 7.98
CA CYS A 70 17.78 19.25 7.50
C CYS A 70 16.87 18.56 6.48
N ASP A 71 15.55 18.69 6.63
CA ASP A 71 14.56 18.19 5.66
C ASP A 71 13.23 18.97 5.76
N ARG A 72 13.07 19.96 4.89
CA ARG A 72 11.86 20.80 4.83
C ARG A 72 10.62 20.07 4.32
N ARG A 73 10.80 18.98 3.58
CA ARG A 73 9.68 18.22 2.99
C ARG A 73 9.00 17.40 4.08
N VAL A 74 9.81 16.77 4.94
CA VAL A 74 9.30 16.06 6.10
C VAL A 74 8.94 17.05 7.20
N PHE A 75 9.88 17.84 7.71
CA PHE A 75 9.61 18.79 8.79
C PHE A 75 9.13 20.12 8.25
N ASN A 76 7.95 20.15 7.62
CA ASN A 76 7.31 21.41 7.23
C ASN A 76 6.85 22.22 8.47
N PHE A 77 6.41 23.47 8.26
CA PHE A 77 5.99 24.36 9.34
C PHE A 77 5.05 23.72 10.37
N ARG A 78 4.05 22.94 9.91
CA ARG A 78 3.09 22.25 10.78
C ARG A 78 3.78 21.19 11.64
N ARG A 79 4.69 20.40 11.07
CA ARG A 79 5.40 19.34 11.80
C ARG A 79 6.45 19.91 12.74
N SER A 80 7.19 20.93 12.31
CA SER A 80 8.11 21.69 13.18
C SER A 80 7.38 22.32 14.36
N LEU A 81 6.20 22.91 14.12
CA LEU A 81 5.34 23.44 15.20
C LEU A 81 4.86 22.33 16.15
N GLY A 82 4.58 21.14 15.62
CA GLY A 82 4.23 19.97 16.43
C GLY A 82 5.36 19.50 17.34
N VAL A 83 6.61 19.53 16.87
CA VAL A 83 7.79 19.25 17.71
C VAL A 83 7.94 20.36 18.77
N PHE A 84 7.86 21.64 18.36
CA PHE A 84 7.93 22.79 19.27
C PHE A 84 6.85 22.78 20.35
N LEU A 85 5.67 22.23 20.05
CA LEU A 85 4.58 22.11 21.01
C LEU A 85 4.94 21.21 22.20
N LEU A 86 5.86 20.25 22.05
CA LEU A 86 6.35 19.44 23.17
C LEU A 86 7.01 20.32 24.23
N TYR A 87 7.85 21.26 23.80
CA TYR A 87 8.47 22.24 24.67
C TYR A 87 7.44 23.18 25.31
N LEU A 88 6.56 23.76 24.49
CA LEU A 88 5.52 24.68 24.98
C LEU A 88 4.55 24.03 25.96
N ALA A 89 4.28 22.72 25.82
CA ALA A 89 3.45 21.98 26.76
C ALA A 89 4.17 21.73 28.10
N MET A 90 5.49 21.52 28.08
CA MET A 90 6.28 21.30 29.28
C MET A 90 6.60 22.60 30.04
N LEU A 91 6.78 23.72 29.32
CA LEU A 91 7.24 24.97 29.92
C LEU A 91 6.37 25.48 31.09
N PRO A 92 5.03 25.57 30.99
CA PRO A 92 4.20 25.95 32.14
C PRO A 92 4.38 25.03 33.36
N LEU A 93 4.49 23.72 33.14
CA LEU A 93 4.69 22.73 34.21
C LEU A 93 6.02 22.95 34.92
N VAL A 94 7.11 23.13 34.16
CA VAL A 94 8.44 23.39 34.72
C VAL A 94 8.48 24.68 35.54
N LEU A 95 7.83 25.74 35.05
CA LEU A 95 7.73 27.02 35.76
C LEU A 95 6.97 26.87 37.08
N VAL A 96 5.81 26.20 37.07
CA VAL A 96 4.99 25.96 38.30
C VAL A 96 5.77 25.16 39.34
N LEU A 97 6.57 24.19 38.92
CA LEU A 97 7.46 23.41 39.80
C LEU A 97 8.69 24.20 40.28
N ARG A 98 8.83 25.47 39.87
CA ARG A 98 9.98 26.35 40.18
C ARG A 98 11.31 25.75 39.78
N LYS A 99 11.31 25.02 38.67
CA LYS A 99 12.51 24.43 38.07
C LYS A 99 13.05 25.34 36.97
N PRO A 100 14.35 25.23 36.62
CA PRO A 100 14.95 26.02 35.55
C PRO A 100 14.19 25.85 34.23
N PRO A 101 13.77 26.93 33.54
CA PRO A 101 12.94 26.85 32.33
C PRO A 101 13.53 25.98 31.22
N ILE A 102 14.85 25.86 31.17
CA ILE A 102 15.59 25.03 30.21
C ILE A 102 15.24 23.54 30.34
N LEU A 103 14.79 23.05 31.51
CA LEU A 103 14.36 21.66 31.66
C LEU A 103 13.12 21.33 30.82
N ALA A 104 12.34 22.33 30.40
CA ALA A 104 11.21 22.13 29.51
C ALA A 104 11.63 21.66 28.10
N THR A 105 12.88 21.89 27.69
CA THR A 105 13.39 21.47 26.38
C THR A 105 13.79 20.00 26.36
N VAL A 106 13.90 19.32 27.51
CA VAL A 106 14.42 17.95 27.59
C VAL A 106 13.58 16.99 26.75
N LEU A 107 12.27 16.90 27.01
CA LEU A 107 11.41 15.99 26.26
C LEU A 107 11.47 16.24 24.76
N GLU A 108 11.41 17.51 24.35
CA GLU A 108 11.53 17.92 22.95
C GLU A 108 12.89 17.53 22.36
N GLY A 109 14.00 17.80 23.04
CA GLY A 109 15.35 17.48 22.58
C GLY A 109 15.56 15.97 22.42
N LEU A 110 15.07 15.18 23.38
CA LEU A 110 15.15 13.72 23.31
C LEU A 110 14.28 13.16 22.17
N VAL A 111 13.03 13.61 22.04
CA VAL A 111 12.15 13.18 20.94
C VAL A 111 12.68 13.68 19.59
N GLY A 112 13.19 14.90 19.52
CA GLY A 112 13.82 15.49 18.33
C GLY A 112 15.03 14.69 17.87
N PHE A 113 15.85 14.21 18.81
CA PHE A 113 16.95 13.28 18.52
C PHE A 113 16.43 11.97 17.93
N LEU A 114 15.42 11.33 18.54
CA LEU A 114 14.84 10.08 18.02
C LEU A 114 14.24 10.25 16.62
N LEU A 115 13.56 11.39 16.38
CA LEU A 115 13.05 11.75 15.06
C LEU A 115 14.18 11.94 14.05
N ALA A 116 15.28 12.59 14.44
CA ALA A 116 16.45 12.74 13.58
C ALA A 116 17.09 11.38 13.23
N VAL A 117 17.19 10.44 14.19
CA VAL A 117 17.70 9.09 13.91
C VAL A 117 16.80 8.35 12.92
N GLY A 118 15.47 8.41 13.13
CA GLY A 118 14.51 7.66 12.32
C GLY A 118 14.21 8.26 10.95
N ILE A 119 14.37 9.57 10.75
CA ILE A 119 13.90 10.28 9.54
C ILE A 119 15.04 10.95 8.75
N LEU A 120 16.13 11.34 9.40
CA LEU A 120 17.19 12.12 8.75
C LEU A 120 18.49 11.34 8.49
N SER A 121 19.01 10.68 9.53
CA SER A 121 20.20 9.82 9.56
C SER A 121 20.85 9.88 10.95
N VAL A 122 21.60 8.85 11.30
CA VAL A 122 22.38 8.78 12.55
C VAL A 122 23.37 9.94 12.69
N TRP A 123 24.01 10.38 11.60
CA TRP A 123 24.98 11.49 11.63
C TRP A 123 24.31 12.83 11.94
N LYS A 124 23.18 13.13 11.29
CA LYS A 124 22.39 14.34 11.55
C LYS A 124 21.81 14.31 12.97
N ALA A 125 21.41 13.15 13.47
CA ALA A 125 20.97 13.01 14.86
C ALA A 125 22.12 13.27 15.86
N GLY A 126 23.33 12.75 15.58
CA GLY A 126 24.52 13.01 16.39
C GLY A 126 24.86 14.50 16.46
N ALA A 127 24.81 15.21 15.33
CA ALA A 127 25.02 16.66 15.31
C ALA A 127 23.96 17.42 16.14
N LEU A 128 22.68 17.04 16.05
CA LEU A 128 21.63 17.60 16.90
C LEU A 128 21.90 17.35 18.38
N ALA A 129 22.27 16.12 18.76
CA ALA A 129 22.58 15.78 20.15
C ALA A 129 23.77 16.59 20.69
N ILE A 130 24.83 16.77 19.90
CA ILE A 130 26.00 17.57 20.29
C ILE A 130 25.61 19.04 20.47
N LEU A 131 24.91 19.65 19.49
CA LEU A 131 24.46 21.04 19.58
C LEU A 131 23.53 21.26 20.78
N TYR A 132 22.58 20.35 20.98
CA TYR A 132 21.67 20.38 22.12
C TYR A 132 22.43 20.28 23.44
N PHE A 133 23.37 19.33 23.55
CA PHE A 133 24.17 19.12 24.76
C PHE A 133 25.05 20.33 25.10
N LEU A 134 25.73 20.90 24.11
CA LEU A 134 26.60 22.07 24.31
C LEU A 134 25.80 23.30 24.74
N TRP A 135 24.63 23.54 24.15
CA TRP A 135 23.77 24.64 24.59
C TRP A 135 23.23 24.38 26.00
N PHE A 136 22.71 23.17 26.24
CA PHE A 136 22.14 22.80 27.53
C PHE A 136 23.16 22.91 28.66
N SER A 137 24.43 22.54 28.45
CA SER A 137 25.48 22.66 29.47
C SER A 137 25.84 24.11 29.81
N VAL A 138 25.81 25.00 28.82
CA VAL A 138 26.01 26.45 29.04
C VAL A 138 24.83 27.06 29.80
N ALA A 139 23.60 26.66 29.46
CA ALA A 139 22.39 27.19 30.08
C ALA A 139 22.07 26.54 31.44
N HIS A 140 22.54 25.31 31.69
CA HIS A 140 22.22 24.51 32.86
C HIS A 140 23.38 23.60 33.26
N ASN A 141 24.26 24.12 34.13
CA ASN A 141 25.48 23.44 34.55
C ASN A 141 25.26 22.47 35.73
N ASP A 142 24.25 21.60 35.66
CA ASP A 142 24.08 20.48 36.61
C ASP A 142 24.73 19.20 36.02
N PRO A 143 25.83 18.70 36.62
CA PRO A 143 26.49 17.48 36.16
C PRO A 143 25.54 16.27 36.09
N ARG A 144 24.57 16.16 37.02
CA ARG A 144 23.62 15.02 37.05
C ARG A 144 22.75 15.01 35.80
N ALA A 145 22.21 16.17 35.44
CA ALA A 145 21.41 16.34 34.22
C ALA A 145 22.24 16.01 32.97
N LEU A 146 23.49 16.48 32.90
CA LEU A 146 24.39 16.20 31.78
C LEU A 146 24.73 14.71 31.66
N TYR A 147 24.97 14.01 32.78
CA TYR A 147 25.20 12.56 32.77
C TYR A 147 23.98 11.79 32.29
N ILE A 148 22.79 12.16 32.75
CA ILE A 148 21.53 11.51 32.36
C ILE A 148 21.25 11.71 30.86
N LEU A 149 21.44 12.93 30.34
CA LEU A 149 21.28 13.22 28.90
C LEU A 149 22.30 12.43 28.05
N SER A 150 23.57 12.42 28.49
CA SER A 150 24.63 11.66 27.80
C SER A 150 24.32 10.17 27.77
N ALA A 151 23.87 9.61 28.90
CA ALA A 151 23.47 8.22 29.02
C ALA A 151 22.30 7.90 28.09
N PHE A 152 21.29 8.78 28.00
CA PHE A 152 20.17 8.61 27.08
C PHE A 152 20.61 8.60 25.61
N PHE A 153 21.41 9.58 25.18
CA PHE A 153 21.87 9.65 23.79
C PHE A 153 22.72 8.42 23.42
N LEU A 154 23.60 7.98 24.31
CA LEU A 154 24.44 6.80 24.11
C LEU A 154 23.62 5.51 24.08
N ALA A 155 22.70 5.33 25.03
CA ALA A 155 21.84 4.15 25.11
C ALA A 155 20.93 4.05 23.88
N SER A 156 20.29 5.17 23.49
CA SER A 156 19.42 5.24 22.31
C SER A 156 20.20 4.92 21.03
N SER A 157 21.38 5.54 20.85
CA SER A 157 22.25 5.26 19.70
C SER A 157 22.67 3.79 19.63
N THR A 158 22.95 3.18 20.79
CA THR A 158 23.29 1.75 20.89
C THR A 158 22.11 0.87 20.49
N VAL A 159 20.89 1.18 20.95
CA VAL A 159 19.68 0.45 20.57
C VAL A 159 19.47 0.52 19.05
N PHE A 160 19.52 1.71 18.44
CA PHE A 160 19.38 1.85 16.99
C PHE A 160 20.48 1.12 16.22
N PHE A 161 21.72 1.17 16.69
CA PHE A 161 22.82 0.41 16.09
C PHE A 161 22.59 -1.10 16.15
N VAL A 162 22.14 -1.63 17.30
CA VAL A 162 21.81 -3.05 17.46
C VAL A 162 20.65 -3.46 16.57
N VAL A 163 19.59 -2.63 16.50
CA VAL A 163 18.43 -2.85 15.63
C VAL A 163 18.86 -2.88 14.16
N ASP A 164 19.64 -1.90 13.71
CA ASP A 164 20.12 -1.85 12.33
C ASP A 164 21.00 -3.06 11.99
N ARG A 165 21.92 -3.43 12.90
CA ARG A 165 22.78 -4.61 12.73
C ARG A 165 21.98 -5.91 12.65
N ARG A 166 20.90 -6.06 13.44
CA ARG A 166 20.02 -7.23 13.37
C ARG A 166 19.31 -7.32 12.01
N ILE A 167 18.78 -6.20 11.51
CA ILE A 167 18.08 -6.18 10.22
C ILE A 167 19.07 -6.39 9.06
N ARG A 168 20.25 -5.75 9.08
CA ARG A 168 21.30 -5.99 8.08
C ARG A 168 21.72 -7.44 7.99
N LYS A 169 21.82 -8.14 9.12
CA LYS A 169 22.12 -9.57 9.14
C LYS A 169 21.00 -10.43 8.53
N ALA A 170 19.75 -10.04 8.73
CA ALA A 170 18.60 -10.80 8.24
C ALA A 170 18.29 -10.54 6.76
N ALA A 171 18.51 -9.29 6.30
CA ALA A 171 18.00 -8.81 5.03
C ALA A 171 19.06 -8.19 4.10
N GLY A 172 20.33 -8.16 4.48
CA GLY A 172 21.40 -7.56 3.65
C GLY A 172 21.29 -6.03 3.45
N VAL A 173 20.24 -5.40 3.97
CA VAL A 173 19.98 -3.96 3.87
C VAL A 173 19.84 -3.29 5.23
N SER A 174 20.11 -1.98 5.30
CA SER A 174 19.93 -1.20 6.53
C SER A 174 18.46 -1.11 6.91
N GLY A 175 18.11 -1.59 8.10
CA GLY A 175 16.75 -1.48 8.62
C GLY A 175 16.39 -0.06 9.05
N VAL A 176 17.35 0.67 9.63
CA VAL A 176 17.15 2.08 9.98
C VAL A 176 17.08 2.94 8.73
N GLY A 177 17.91 2.66 7.72
CA GLY A 177 17.83 3.34 6.42
C GLY A 177 16.53 3.05 5.66
N PHE A 178 16.02 1.80 5.73
CA PHE A 178 14.70 1.49 5.17
C PHE A 178 13.57 2.23 5.91
N LEU A 179 13.64 2.30 7.24
CA LEU A 179 12.69 3.08 8.05
C LEU A 179 12.74 4.57 7.69
N GLU A 180 13.94 5.13 7.50
CA GLU A 180 14.17 6.50 7.05
C GLU A 180 13.46 6.76 5.72
N ALA A 181 13.76 5.93 4.72
CA ALA A 181 13.16 6.03 3.39
C ALA A 181 11.63 5.87 3.42
N PHE A 182 11.13 4.91 4.20
CA PHE A 182 9.70 4.66 4.36
C PHE A 182 8.99 5.84 5.05
N LEU A 183 9.56 6.40 6.12
CA LEU A 183 8.98 7.56 6.81
C LEU A 183 9.01 8.81 5.93
N LYS A 184 10.09 9.04 5.18
CA LYS A 184 10.13 10.12 4.17
C LYS A 184 9.05 9.93 3.12
N TYR A 185 8.85 8.71 2.63
CA TYR A 185 7.76 8.40 1.70
C TYR A 185 6.38 8.71 2.29
N ILE A 186 6.08 8.18 3.48
CA ILE A 186 4.79 8.40 4.14
C ILE A 186 4.52 9.88 4.43
N LEU A 187 5.53 10.62 4.87
CA LEU A 187 5.40 12.00 5.33
C LEU A 187 5.53 13.04 4.21
N SER A 188 6.25 12.75 3.13
CA SER A 188 6.55 13.73 2.08
C SER A 188 6.30 13.26 0.65
N GLY A 189 5.88 12.00 0.45
CA GLY A 189 5.72 11.41 -0.87
C GLY A 189 7.04 11.09 -1.57
N ALA A 190 8.18 11.16 -0.87
CA ALA A 190 9.50 10.85 -1.42
C ALA A 190 9.62 9.36 -1.73
N ARG A 191 9.35 8.97 -2.97
CA ARG A 191 9.28 7.57 -3.40
C ARG A 191 10.63 6.91 -3.67
N SER A 192 11.58 7.64 -4.25
CA SER A 192 12.80 7.05 -4.83
C SER A 192 13.65 6.26 -3.83
N GLU A 193 13.81 6.75 -2.60
CA GLU A 193 14.64 6.09 -1.58
C GLU A 193 14.02 4.74 -1.17
N VAL A 194 12.70 4.69 -0.93
CA VAL A 194 12.05 3.45 -0.48
C VAL A 194 12.02 2.40 -1.59
N GLU A 195 11.80 2.82 -2.84
CA GLU A 195 11.87 1.95 -4.02
C GLU A 195 13.28 1.37 -4.25
N GLU A 196 14.33 2.13 -3.98
CA GLU A 196 15.71 1.62 -4.06
C GLU A 196 15.95 0.50 -3.04
N TYR A 197 15.47 0.66 -1.80
CA TYR A 197 15.56 -0.42 -0.82
C TYR A 197 14.74 -1.64 -1.21
N LEU A 198 13.51 -1.46 -1.69
CA LEU A 198 12.65 -2.55 -2.14
C LEU A 198 13.31 -3.33 -3.29
N GLU A 199 13.93 -2.65 -4.24
CA GLU A 199 14.63 -3.29 -5.36
C GLU A 199 15.89 -4.07 -4.93
N ARG A 200 16.61 -3.58 -3.91
CA ARG A 200 17.79 -4.28 -3.38
C ARG A 200 17.45 -5.61 -2.72
N ILE A 201 16.25 -5.72 -2.14
CA ILE A 201 15.74 -6.94 -1.50
C ILE A 201 14.86 -7.79 -2.44
N SER A 202 14.74 -7.39 -3.70
CA SER A 202 13.96 -8.09 -4.73
C SER A 202 14.80 -9.13 -5.46
N VAL A 203 14.15 -10.13 -6.03
CA VAL A 203 14.75 -11.21 -6.81
C VAL A 203 14.43 -11.06 -8.30
N GLU A 204 15.35 -11.48 -9.18
CA GLU A 204 15.06 -11.49 -10.62
C GLU A 204 14.09 -12.61 -10.96
N ARG A 205 13.01 -12.27 -11.68
CA ARG A 205 12.04 -13.22 -12.24
C ARG A 205 11.58 -12.74 -13.61
N THR A 206 10.94 -13.62 -14.35
CA THR A 206 10.23 -13.26 -15.59
C THR A 206 8.77 -13.66 -15.41
N LEU A 207 7.88 -12.68 -15.38
CA LEU A 207 6.44 -12.90 -15.32
C LEU A 207 5.80 -12.52 -16.64
N GLN A 208 4.67 -13.15 -16.96
CA GLN A 208 3.94 -12.89 -18.19
C GLN A 208 2.83 -11.86 -17.94
N VAL A 209 2.55 -11.08 -18.98
CA VAL A 209 1.28 -10.36 -19.10
C VAL A 209 0.64 -10.79 -20.39
N HIS A 210 -0.59 -11.30 -20.31
CA HIS A 210 -1.34 -11.85 -21.42
C HIS A 210 -2.31 -10.80 -21.96
N VAL A 211 -2.34 -10.62 -23.27
CA VAL A 211 -3.20 -9.64 -23.94
C VAL A 211 -4.08 -10.34 -24.96
N TYR A 212 -5.40 -10.25 -24.76
CA TYR A 212 -6.41 -10.68 -25.72
C TYR A 212 -7.03 -9.44 -26.35
N SER A 213 -6.83 -9.26 -27.65
CA SER A 213 -7.36 -8.13 -28.41
C SER A 213 -8.53 -8.55 -29.28
N PHE A 214 -9.66 -7.86 -29.09
CA PHE A 214 -10.91 -8.12 -29.79
C PHE A 214 -11.04 -7.14 -30.94
N THR A 215 -11.06 -7.66 -32.16
CA THR A 215 -10.98 -6.87 -33.39
C THR A 215 -12.14 -7.20 -34.32
N ALA A 216 -12.91 -6.18 -34.70
CA ALA A 216 -13.86 -6.23 -35.82
C ALA A 216 -13.14 -5.66 -37.06
N ASP A 217 -13.55 -4.48 -37.55
CA ASP A 217 -12.80 -3.72 -38.57
C ASP A 217 -11.55 -3.05 -37.97
N ARG A 218 -11.65 -2.70 -36.68
CA ARG A 218 -10.58 -2.18 -35.84
C ARG A 218 -10.64 -2.86 -34.48
N GLU A 219 -9.60 -2.70 -33.70
CA GLU A 219 -9.60 -3.13 -32.30
C GLU A 219 -10.69 -2.39 -31.52
N ILE A 220 -11.62 -3.13 -30.91
CA ILE A 220 -12.74 -2.59 -30.14
C ILE A 220 -12.54 -2.72 -28.63
N GLY A 221 -11.67 -3.63 -28.19
CA GLY A 221 -11.46 -3.91 -26.78
C GLY A 221 -10.24 -4.80 -26.52
N ARG A 222 -9.71 -4.73 -25.30
CA ARG A 222 -8.65 -5.61 -24.82
C ARG A 222 -8.97 -6.18 -23.44
N LEU A 223 -8.61 -7.43 -23.22
CA LEU A 223 -8.42 -8.00 -21.89
C LEU A 223 -6.92 -8.12 -21.64
N VAL A 224 -6.44 -7.59 -20.52
CA VAL A 224 -5.04 -7.69 -20.10
C VAL A 224 -4.99 -8.39 -18.75
N ILE A 225 -4.37 -9.56 -18.73
CA ILE A 225 -4.24 -10.41 -17.56
C ILE A 225 -2.79 -10.34 -17.09
N SER A 226 -2.58 -9.84 -15.87
CA SER A 226 -1.25 -9.59 -15.33
C SER A 226 -0.89 -10.60 -14.25
N ASN A 227 0.20 -11.35 -14.45
CA ASN A 227 0.85 -12.10 -13.36
C ASN A 227 1.68 -11.19 -12.44
N VAL A 228 1.81 -9.91 -12.77
CA VAL A 228 2.41 -8.90 -11.88
C VAL A 228 1.32 -8.37 -10.95
N HIS A 229 1.55 -8.53 -9.64
CA HIS A 229 0.63 -8.10 -8.60
C HIS A 229 0.60 -6.56 -8.47
N PRO A 230 -0.55 -5.89 -8.42
CA PRO A 230 -0.65 -4.43 -8.31
C PRO A 230 -0.42 -3.85 -6.90
N GLY A 231 0.79 -4.01 -6.35
CA GLY A 231 1.15 -3.57 -5.00
C GLY A 231 2.49 -2.83 -4.88
N PRO A 232 2.95 -2.55 -3.64
CA PRO A 232 2.35 -2.95 -2.36
C PRO A 232 1.57 -1.84 -1.63
N LEU A 233 1.75 -0.56 -1.99
CA LEU A 233 1.26 0.54 -1.16
C LEU A 233 1.21 1.87 -1.92
N ARG A 234 0.02 2.47 -2.01
CA ARG A 234 -0.23 3.76 -2.65
C ARG A 234 0.35 3.78 -4.06
N ASP A 235 1.35 4.61 -4.34
CA ASP A 235 1.94 4.75 -5.68
C ASP A 235 3.32 4.09 -5.81
N LEU A 236 3.69 3.21 -4.86
CA LEU A 236 4.93 2.43 -4.93
C LEU A 236 4.81 1.30 -5.95
N GLY A 237 5.88 1.08 -6.71
CA GLY A 237 6.01 -0.18 -7.45
C GLY A 237 4.93 -0.38 -8.52
N SER A 238 4.30 -1.55 -8.50
CA SER A 238 3.21 -1.94 -9.40
C SER A 238 1.82 -1.51 -8.95
N SER A 239 1.67 -0.77 -7.84
CA SER A 239 0.37 -0.35 -7.31
C SER A 239 -0.53 0.40 -8.31
N THR A 240 0.08 1.15 -9.24
CA THR A 240 -0.61 1.91 -10.29
C THR A 240 -0.59 1.22 -11.66
N LEU A 241 -0.09 -0.01 -11.76
CA LEU A 241 -0.05 -0.75 -13.03
C LEU A 241 -1.43 -0.86 -13.72
N PRO A 242 -2.55 -1.10 -12.99
CA PRO A 242 -3.87 -1.17 -13.61
C PRO A 242 -4.27 0.11 -14.34
N GLN A 243 -4.12 1.27 -13.71
CA GLN A 243 -4.45 2.55 -14.35
C GLN A 243 -3.51 2.89 -15.52
N LEU A 244 -2.24 2.50 -15.46
CA LEU A 244 -1.28 2.72 -16.54
C LEU A 244 -1.68 1.93 -17.79
N ILE A 245 -2.02 0.64 -17.62
CA ILE A 245 -2.46 -0.23 -18.70
C ILE A 245 -3.85 0.18 -19.21
N ALA A 246 -4.79 0.45 -18.31
CA ALA A 246 -6.13 0.86 -18.71
C ALA A 246 -6.07 2.09 -19.61
N LYS A 247 -5.24 3.10 -19.28
CA LYS A 247 -5.21 4.40 -19.96
C LYS A 247 -4.20 4.55 -21.08
N CYS A 248 -3.37 3.54 -21.35
CA CYS A 248 -2.32 3.69 -22.36
C CYS A 248 -2.83 3.75 -23.82
N ARG A 249 -4.08 3.35 -24.06
CA ARG A 249 -4.75 3.39 -25.37
C ARG A 249 -6.18 3.93 -25.22
N ASP A 250 -6.72 4.48 -26.30
CA ASP A 250 -8.12 4.91 -26.37
C ASP A 250 -9.09 3.72 -26.42
N THR A 251 -8.63 2.57 -26.92
CA THR A 251 -9.38 1.31 -26.89
C THR A 251 -9.72 0.94 -25.43
N PRO A 252 -10.99 0.66 -25.10
CA PRO A 252 -11.36 0.13 -23.80
C PRO A 252 -10.53 -1.10 -23.45
N THR A 253 -9.80 -1.02 -22.33
CA THR A 253 -8.90 -2.07 -21.87
C THR A 253 -9.31 -2.46 -20.45
N LEU A 254 -9.67 -3.73 -20.26
CA LEU A 254 -9.94 -4.30 -18.95
C LEU A 254 -8.64 -4.88 -18.41
N PHE A 255 -8.15 -4.31 -17.31
CA PHE A 255 -7.08 -4.92 -16.54
C PHE A 255 -7.69 -5.96 -15.58
N LEU A 256 -7.06 -7.12 -15.52
CA LEU A 256 -7.42 -8.24 -14.66
C LEU A 256 -6.13 -8.78 -14.06
N LYS A 257 -6.15 -9.20 -12.80
CA LYS A 257 -5.00 -9.89 -12.22
C LYS A 257 -5.13 -11.40 -12.47
N ALA A 258 -4.00 -12.05 -12.66
CA ALA A 258 -3.91 -13.50 -12.51
C ALA A 258 -3.79 -13.85 -11.00
N PRO A 259 -3.97 -15.12 -10.62
CA PRO A 259 -3.49 -15.61 -9.33
C PRO A 259 -2.03 -15.21 -9.11
N CYS A 260 -1.78 -14.37 -8.12
CA CYS A 260 -0.48 -13.83 -7.74
C CYS A 260 -0.58 -13.22 -6.34
N THR A 261 0.56 -13.06 -5.68
CA THR A 261 0.65 -12.52 -4.31
C THR A 261 1.58 -11.32 -4.28
N HIS A 262 1.84 -10.77 -3.09
CA HIS A 262 2.80 -9.70 -2.90
C HIS A 262 4.26 -10.05 -3.31
N SER A 263 4.58 -11.32 -3.54
CA SER A 263 5.87 -11.76 -4.10
C SER A 263 6.03 -11.40 -5.59
N GLU A 264 4.93 -11.06 -6.27
CA GLU A 264 4.89 -10.70 -7.69
C GLU A 264 4.80 -9.17 -7.88
N ASN A 265 5.06 -8.39 -6.82
CA ASN A 265 5.12 -6.93 -6.89
C ASN A 265 6.39 -6.44 -7.58
N LEU A 266 6.26 -5.42 -8.43
CA LEU A 266 7.42 -4.66 -8.89
C LEU A 266 7.87 -3.67 -7.80
N PRO A 267 9.18 -3.53 -7.55
CA PRO A 267 9.68 -2.65 -6.51
C PRO A 267 9.74 -1.18 -6.90
N ARG A 268 9.59 -0.85 -8.20
CA ARG A 268 9.71 0.52 -8.72
C ARG A 268 8.63 0.87 -9.73
N LEU A 269 8.12 2.12 -9.69
CA LEU A 269 7.18 2.62 -10.69
C LEU A 269 7.73 2.52 -12.13
N ARG A 270 9.01 2.82 -12.35
CA ARG A 270 9.61 2.77 -13.69
C ARG A 270 9.41 1.43 -14.39
N TYR A 271 9.43 0.33 -13.63
CA TYR A 271 9.21 -1.01 -14.19
C TYR A 271 7.76 -1.21 -14.60
N SER A 272 6.82 -0.62 -13.86
CA SER A 272 5.40 -0.60 -14.22
C SER A 272 5.15 0.24 -15.47
N GLU A 273 5.85 1.36 -15.64
CA GLU A 273 5.77 2.21 -16.84
C GLU A 273 6.36 1.50 -18.07
N GLU A 274 7.53 0.85 -17.92
CA GLU A 274 8.16 0.03 -18.96
C GLU A 274 7.25 -1.14 -19.37
N LEU A 275 6.69 -1.86 -18.39
CA LEU A 275 5.76 -2.96 -18.62
C LEU A 275 4.49 -2.49 -19.33
N ALA A 276 3.87 -1.41 -18.84
CA ALA A 276 2.70 -0.84 -19.50
C ALA A 276 3.02 -0.44 -20.94
N GLY A 277 4.17 0.21 -21.20
CA GLY A 277 4.61 0.54 -22.55
C GLY A 277 4.73 -0.69 -23.47
N ALA A 278 5.30 -1.79 -22.96
CA ALA A 278 5.43 -3.05 -23.69
C ALA A 278 4.07 -3.70 -24.00
N VAL A 279 3.18 -3.78 -22.99
CA VAL A 279 1.81 -4.29 -23.12
C VAL A 279 1.01 -3.49 -24.14
N CYS A 280 1.14 -2.17 -24.13
CA CYS A 280 0.36 -1.30 -25.01
C CYS A 280 0.87 -1.31 -26.45
N SER A 281 2.16 -1.62 -26.65
CA SER A 281 2.79 -1.76 -27.96
C SER A 281 2.67 -3.16 -28.56
N CYS A 282 2.18 -4.15 -27.79
CA CYS A 282 2.07 -5.51 -28.26
C CYS A 282 1.08 -5.63 -29.43
N THR A 283 1.40 -6.51 -30.39
CA THR A 283 0.56 -6.78 -31.57
C THR A 283 0.07 -8.23 -31.48
N PRO A 284 -1.20 -8.47 -31.09
CA PRO A 284 -1.73 -9.81 -30.88
C PRO A 284 -1.89 -10.64 -32.16
N SER A 285 -1.34 -11.85 -32.15
CA SER A 285 -1.35 -12.85 -33.22
C SER A 285 -0.88 -14.22 -32.67
N PRO A 286 -1.46 -15.36 -33.07
CA PRO A 286 -2.54 -15.53 -34.06
C PRO A 286 -3.89 -15.05 -33.52
N ALA A 287 -4.93 -15.07 -34.38
CA ALA A 287 -6.28 -14.63 -34.02
C ALA A 287 -7.34 -15.64 -34.43
N VAL A 288 -8.32 -15.86 -33.55
CA VAL A 288 -9.42 -16.82 -33.72
C VAL A 288 -10.77 -16.11 -33.75
N ASP A 289 -11.79 -16.71 -34.36
CA ASP A 289 -13.15 -16.15 -34.44
C ASP A 289 -14.23 -17.01 -33.77
N ARG A 290 -13.81 -18.14 -33.19
CA ARG A 290 -14.66 -19.08 -32.45
C ARG A 290 -14.17 -19.25 -31.02
N CYS A 291 -15.10 -19.50 -30.12
CA CYS A 291 -14.84 -19.77 -28.71
C CYS A 291 -15.80 -20.84 -28.19
N GLY A 292 -15.28 -21.75 -27.37
CA GLY A 292 -16.05 -22.64 -26.51
C GLY A 292 -16.28 -22.04 -25.13
N LEU A 293 -17.34 -22.47 -24.46
CA LEU A 293 -17.67 -22.14 -23.07
C LEU A 293 -17.62 -23.42 -22.23
N GLY A 294 -16.94 -23.36 -21.09
CA GLY A 294 -16.94 -24.41 -20.07
C GLY A 294 -17.20 -23.83 -18.69
N TYR A 295 -17.84 -24.60 -17.83
CA TYR A 295 -18.17 -24.21 -16.46
C TYR A 295 -17.87 -25.36 -15.51
N SER A 296 -17.38 -25.03 -14.33
CA SER A 296 -17.22 -25.96 -13.22
C SER A 296 -17.18 -25.19 -11.91
N SER A 297 -17.01 -25.89 -10.80
CA SER A 297 -16.85 -25.25 -9.49
C SER A 297 -16.08 -26.16 -8.55
N SER A 298 -15.13 -25.60 -7.80
CA SER A 298 -14.52 -26.29 -6.65
C SER A 298 -15.39 -26.19 -5.39
N GLY A 299 -16.57 -25.57 -5.48
CA GLY A 299 -17.42 -25.20 -4.35
C GLY A 299 -16.99 -23.92 -3.65
N LYS A 300 -15.69 -23.58 -3.66
CA LYS A 300 -15.15 -22.30 -3.15
C LYS A 300 -14.97 -21.27 -4.26
N VAL A 301 -14.70 -21.74 -5.47
CA VAL A 301 -14.44 -20.92 -6.66
C VAL A 301 -15.23 -21.49 -7.82
N ASP A 302 -16.06 -20.66 -8.43
CA ASP A 302 -16.71 -20.98 -9.70
C ASP A 302 -15.74 -20.70 -10.84
N VAL A 303 -15.71 -21.58 -11.83
CA VAL A 303 -14.81 -21.48 -12.98
C VAL A 303 -15.62 -21.21 -14.24
N VAL A 304 -15.22 -20.19 -15.00
CA VAL A 304 -15.75 -19.92 -16.35
C VAL A 304 -14.59 -19.95 -17.33
N ARG A 305 -14.61 -20.90 -18.28
CA ARG A 305 -13.59 -21.06 -19.32
C ARG A 305 -14.08 -20.50 -20.66
N LEU A 306 -13.23 -19.72 -21.30
CA LEU A 306 -13.31 -19.36 -22.71
C LEU A 306 -12.25 -20.15 -23.47
N ALA A 307 -12.68 -21.16 -24.22
CA ALA A 307 -11.80 -22.04 -24.98
C ALA A 307 -11.58 -21.52 -26.40
N PHE A 308 -10.34 -21.20 -26.76
CA PHE A 308 -10.04 -20.57 -28.06
C PHE A 308 -9.33 -21.50 -29.06
N GLY A 309 -8.80 -22.64 -28.59
CA GLY A 309 -8.17 -23.66 -29.43
C GLY A 309 -6.75 -23.31 -29.86
N GLU A 310 -6.57 -22.32 -30.75
CA GLU A 310 -5.25 -21.95 -31.30
C GLU A 310 -4.48 -20.94 -30.44
N ILE A 311 -5.17 -20.22 -29.57
CA ILE A 311 -4.58 -19.31 -28.58
C ILE A 311 -4.90 -19.80 -27.17
N PRO A 312 -4.12 -19.44 -26.14
CA PRO A 312 -4.35 -19.87 -24.78
C PRO A 312 -5.76 -19.56 -24.29
N ASP A 313 -6.39 -20.54 -23.65
CA ASP A 313 -7.71 -20.37 -23.07
C ASP A 313 -7.70 -19.36 -21.92
N LEU A 314 -8.83 -18.72 -21.69
CA LEU A 314 -8.99 -17.76 -20.59
C LEU A 314 -9.93 -18.36 -19.54
N VAL A 315 -9.46 -18.45 -18.29
CA VAL A 315 -10.21 -19.09 -17.21
C VAL A 315 -10.42 -18.10 -16.07
N PHE A 316 -11.67 -17.75 -15.81
CA PHE A 316 -12.05 -16.86 -14.73
C PHE A 316 -12.37 -17.66 -13.47
N LEU A 317 -11.70 -17.30 -12.38
CA LEU A 317 -11.88 -17.86 -11.04
C LEU A 317 -12.71 -16.87 -10.23
N ASP A 318 -13.97 -17.22 -9.95
CA ASP A 318 -14.92 -16.40 -9.20
C ASP A 318 -15.10 -16.90 -7.76
N PRO A 319 -14.54 -16.21 -6.75
CA PRO A 319 -14.72 -16.56 -5.35
C PRO A 319 -16.19 -16.67 -4.92
N GLN A 320 -16.62 -17.83 -4.44
CA GLN A 320 -17.93 -18.04 -3.80
C GLN A 320 -17.85 -17.95 -2.26
N VAL A 321 -16.63 -17.80 -1.74
CA VAL A 321 -16.34 -17.55 -0.32
C VAL A 321 -15.53 -16.27 -0.17
N ILE A 322 -15.58 -15.67 1.03
CA ILE A 322 -14.77 -14.50 1.34
C ILE A 322 -13.30 -14.94 1.35
N MET A 323 -12.50 -14.40 0.45
CA MET A 323 -11.08 -14.74 0.33
C MET A 323 -10.26 -13.56 -0.21
N GLU A 324 -8.95 -13.63 -0.02
CA GLU A 324 -7.99 -12.67 -0.60
C GLU A 324 -7.29 -13.32 -1.81
N ASP A 325 -6.01 -13.06 -2.01
CA ASP A 325 -5.24 -13.52 -3.16
C ASP A 325 -5.18 -15.04 -3.28
N LEU A 326 -5.35 -15.51 -4.52
CA LEU A 326 -4.92 -16.84 -4.92
C LEU A 326 -3.39 -16.88 -5.17
N PRO A 327 -2.67 -17.92 -4.71
CA PRO A 327 -1.23 -18.02 -4.87
C PRO A 327 -0.81 -18.11 -6.35
N TYR A 328 0.42 -17.65 -6.66
CA TYR A 328 0.95 -17.66 -8.02
C TYR A 328 1.03 -19.07 -8.60
N ARG A 329 1.24 -20.08 -7.76
CA ARG A 329 1.21 -21.49 -8.16
C ARG A 329 -0.07 -21.92 -8.89
N VAL A 330 -1.23 -21.33 -8.58
CA VAL A 330 -2.47 -21.59 -9.34
C VAL A 330 -2.31 -21.17 -10.80
N SER A 331 -1.67 -20.03 -11.06
CA SER A 331 -1.35 -19.59 -12.43
C SER A 331 -0.39 -20.56 -13.13
N GLU A 332 0.66 -21.00 -12.44
CA GLU A 332 1.65 -21.94 -13.00
C GLU A 332 1.03 -23.28 -13.36
N GLU A 333 0.24 -23.86 -12.45
CA GLU A 333 -0.40 -25.16 -12.66
C GLU A 333 -1.53 -25.10 -13.69
N SER A 334 -2.33 -24.02 -13.71
CA SER A 334 -3.34 -23.81 -14.76
C SER A 334 -2.72 -23.79 -16.15
N HIS A 335 -1.58 -23.11 -16.30
CA HIS A 335 -0.85 -23.07 -17.56
C HIS A 335 -0.20 -24.41 -17.90
N ALA A 336 0.31 -25.15 -16.90
CA ALA A 336 0.95 -26.44 -17.12
C ALA A 336 -0.04 -27.55 -17.52
N VAL A 337 -1.25 -27.56 -16.94
CA VAL A 337 -2.26 -28.59 -17.18
C VAL A 337 -3.04 -28.32 -18.47
N GLU A 338 -3.51 -27.09 -18.67
CA GLU A 338 -4.45 -26.75 -19.75
C GLU A 338 -3.90 -25.74 -20.78
N GLY A 339 -2.68 -25.24 -20.60
CA GLY A 339 -2.20 -24.09 -21.35
C GLY A 339 -3.04 -22.82 -21.09
N ALA A 340 -3.86 -22.82 -20.04
CA ALA A 340 -4.83 -21.78 -19.76
C ALA A 340 -4.22 -20.59 -19.00
N VAL A 341 -4.73 -19.41 -19.27
CA VAL A 341 -4.45 -18.17 -18.54
C VAL A 341 -5.53 -18.00 -17.48
N ALA A 342 -5.16 -18.21 -16.21
CA ALA A 342 -6.06 -18.02 -15.08
C ALA A 342 -6.23 -16.53 -14.73
N VAL A 343 -7.45 -16.14 -14.36
CA VAL A 343 -7.83 -14.81 -13.92
C VAL A 343 -8.45 -14.93 -12.54
N ASP A 344 -7.87 -14.24 -11.57
CA ASP A 344 -8.47 -14.10 -10.24
C ASP A 344 -9.38 -12.87 -10.24
N LEU A 345 -10.69 -13.07 -10.07
CA LEU A 345 -11.64 -11.96 -10.06
C LEU A 345 -11.53 -11.08 -8.82
N HIS A 346 -11.00 -11.61 -7.70
CA HIS A 346 -10.64 -10.83 -6.52
C HIS A 346 -11.71 -9.83 -6.09
N ASN A 347 -12.90 -10.35 -5.80
CA ASN A 347 -14.13 -9.56 -5.74
C ASN A 347 -14.96 -9.82 -4.48
N MET A 348 -14.40 -10.43 -3.44
CA MET A 348 -15.15 -10.78 -2.24
C MET A 348 -14.27 -10.79 -0.99
N ILE A 349 -14.14 -9.63 -0.33
CA ILE A 349 -13.38 -9.47 0.92
C ILE A 349 -14.23 -8.98 2.10
N ALA A 350 -13.98 -9.56 3.26
CA ALA A 350 -14.52 -9.15 4.55
C ALA A 350 -13.64 -9.71 5.69
N PRO A 351 -13.80 -9.24 6.95
CA PRO A 351 -13.06 -9.80 8.08
C PRO A 351 -13.26 -11.31 8.22
N GLY A 352 -12.17 -12.05 8.45
CA GLY A 352 -12.21 -13.52 8.55
C GLY A 352 -12.10 -14.26 7.21
N TYR A 353 -11.57 -13.59 6.19
CA TYR A 353 -11.34 -14.15 4.87
C TYR A 353 -10.43 -15.40 4.88
N LEU A 354 -10.68 -16.29 3.92
CA LEU A 354 -9.82 -17.43 3.62
C LEU A 354 -8.53 -16.94 2.95
N LYS A 355 -7.39 -17.40 3.45
CA LYS A 355 -6.08 -17.19 2.83
C LYS A 355 -5.54 -18.54 2.40
N ILE A 356 -5.21 -18.68 1.12
CA ILE A 356 -4.57 -19.85 0.55
C ILE A 356 -3.10 -19.50 0.34
N ASP A 357 -2.21 -20.19 1.06
CA ASP A 357 -0.77 -19.97 0.93
C ASP A 357 -0.19 -20.80 -0.23
N GLU A 358 1.00 -20.44 -0.73
CA GLU A 358 1.69 -21.13 -1.85
C GLU A 358 1.92 -22.63 -1.60
N ASP A 359 2.00 -23.05 -0.33
CA ASP A 359 2.22 -24.43 0.11
C ASP A 359 0.92 -25.21 0.43
N ASP A 360 -0.26 -24.61 0.20
CA ASP A 360 -1.54 -25.26 0.44
C ASP A 360 -1.95 -26.17 -0.73
N GLU A 361 -1.30 -27.34 -0.79
CA GLU A 361 -1.47 -28.35 -1.85
C GLU A 361 -2.93 -28.73 -2.13
N ILE A 362 -3.76 -28.84 -1.09
CA ILE A 362 -5.13 -29.35 -1.22
C ILE A 362 -6.01 -28.31 -1.90
N GLU A 363 -5.99 -27.07 -1.38
CA GLU A 363 -6.78 -25.97 -1.92
C GLU A 363 -6.39 -25.64 -3.37
N ILE A 364 -5.08 -25.66 -3.67
CA ILE A 364 -4.57 -25.42 -5.03
C ILE A 364 -5.04 -26.55 -5.97
N ALA A 365 -4.90 -27.81 -5.56
CA ALA A 365 -5.32 -28.95 -6.38
C ALA A 365 -6.83 -28.97 -6.63
N GLU A 366 -7.66 -28.58 -5.65
CA GLU A 366 -9.12 -28.45 -5.83
C GLU A 366 -9.47 -27.40 -6.91
N ILE A 367 -8.79 -26.24 -6.88
CA ILE A 367 -8.99 -25.19 -7.89
C ILE A 367 -8.53 -25.66 -9.27
N VAL A 368 -7.33 -26.26 -9.37
CA VAL A 368 -6.78 -26.74 -10.64
C VAL A 368 -7.62 -27.90 -11.22
N SER A 369 -8.16 -28.77 -10.37
CA SER A 369 -9.12 -29.81 -10.79
C SER A 369 -10.38 -29.21 -11.40
N ALA A 370 -10.96 -28.17 -10.77
CA ALA A 370 -12.11 -27.49 -11.35
C ALA A 370 -11.77 -26.86 -12.71
N ILE A 371 -10.57 -26.28 -12.87
CA ILE A 371 -10.12 -25.75 -14.17
C ILE A 371 -10.05 -26.86 -15.23
N HIS A 372 -9.53 -28.03 -14.86
CA HIS A 372 -9.49 -29.20 -15.73
C HIS A 372 -10.90 -29.73 -16.07
N GLU A 373 -11.82 -29.81 -15.11
CA GLU A 373 -13.21 -30.23 -15.35
C GLU A 373 -13.94 -29.29 -16.32
N ALA A 374 -13.76 -27.97 -16.16
CA ALA A 374 -14.27 -26.99 -17.13
C ALA A 374 -13.60 -27.12 -18.51
N SER A 375 -12.46 -27.81 -18.58
CA SER A 375 -11.75 -28.06 -19.83
C SER A 375 -12.39 -29.20 -20.65
N GLU A 376 -12.92 -30.21 -19.97
CA GLU A 376 -13.57 -31.38 -20.55
C GLU A 376 -15.03 -31.11 -20.94
N GLU A 377 -15.75 -30.29 -20.16
CA GLU A 377 -17.17 -29.99 -20.38
C GLU A 377 -17.39 -28.74 -21.25
N VAL A 378 -17.51 -28.93 -22.58
CA VAL A 378 -17.88 -27.86 -23.51
C VAL A 378 -19.41 -27.68 -23.54
N GLU A 379 -19.90 -26.66 -22.86
CA GLU A 379 -21.33 -26.36 -22.76
C GLU A 379 -21.89 -25.70 -24.03
N ALA A 380 -21.08 -24.90 -24.72
CA ALA A 380 -21.45 -24.27 -25.98
C ALA A 380 -20.22 -23.85 -26.78
N GLU A 381 -20.31 -23.80 -28.11
CA GLU A 381 -19.23 -23.31 -28.97
C GLU A 381 -19.80 -22.55 -30.17
N GLY A 382 -19.19 -21.44 -30.54
CA GLY A 382 -19.61 -20.68 -31.72
C GLY A 382 -18.78 -19.44 -32.00
N GLU A 383 -19.28 -18.64 -32.94
CA GLU A 383 -18.68 -17.35 -33.27
C GLU A 383 -18.73 -16.37 -32.09
N ILE A 384 -17.71 -15.52 -31.99
CA ILE A 384 -17.57 -14.55 -30.91
C ILE A 384 -18.17 -13.21 -31.34
N TYR A 385 -19.09 -12.70 -30.54
CA TYR A 385 -19.54 -11.31 -30.60
C TYR A 385 -19.12 -10.60 -29.32
N ALA A 386 -18.56 -9.40 -29.44
CA ALA A 386 -18.11 -8.65 -28.29
C ALA A 386 -18.45 -7.17 -28.40
N GLY A 387 -18.73 -6.55 -27.25
CA GLY A 387 -18.86 -5.10 -27.12
C GLY A 387 -18.11 -4.65 -25.86
N PHE A 388 -17.41 -3.52 -25.94
CA PHE A 388 -16.58 -3.01 -24.86
C PHE A 388 -16.89 -1.56 -24.54
N ALA A 389 -16.69 -1.18 -23.28
CA ALA A 389 -16.75 0.20 -22.84
C ALA A 389 -15.84 0.43 -21.63
N ARG A 390 -15.45 1.69 -21.45
CA ARG A 390 -14.84 2.20 -20.23
C ARG A 390 -15.55 3.49 -19.82
N VAL A 391 -15.79 3.66 -18.53
CA VAL A 391 -16.30 4.88 -17.94
C VAL A 391 -15.31 5.34 -16.87
N GLU A 392 -14.79 6.56 -17.04
CA GLU A 392 -13.94 7.18 -16.05
C GLU A 392 -14.77 7.56 -14.82
N TYR A 393 -14.36 7.06 -13.67
CA TYR A 393 -14.99 7.35 -12.38
C TYR A 393 -13.97 7.10 -11.27
N THR A 394 -13.97 7.97 -10.26
CA THR A 394 -13.23 7.76 -9.02
C THR A 394 -13.96 8.44 -7.88
N ASP A 395 -14.01 7.78 -6.73
CA ASP A 395 -14.46 8.39 -5.46
C ASP A 395 -13.27 8.90 -4.62
N GLY A 396 -12.04 8.78 -5.14
CA GLY A 396 -10.81 9.12 -4.44
C GLY A 396 -10.48 8.20 -3.26
N ALA A 397 -11.17 7.06 -3.11
CA ALA A 397 -11.07 6.23 -1.92
C ALA A 397 -11.16 4.71 -2.13
N SER A 398 -12.18 4.21 -2.83
CA SER A 398 -12.37 2.78 -3.11
C SER A 398 -12.24 2.45 -4.60
N VAL A 399 -12.51 3.41 -5.49
CA VAL A 399 -12.36 3.27 -6.94
C VAL A 399 -11.27 4.20 -7.47
N GLY A 400 -10.23 3.61 -8.05
CA GLY A 400 -9.06 4.26 -8.62
C GLY A 400 -9.32 4.95 -9.96
N PRO A 401 -8.35 5.73 -10.46
CA PRO A 401 -8.49 6.50 -11.69
C PRO A 401 -8.70 5.68 -12.96
N GLY A 402 -8.44 4.36 -12.95
CA GLY A 402 -8.75 3.45 -14.04
C GLY A 402 -10.25 3.30 -14.31
N GLY A 403 -11.09 3.59 -13.31
CA GLY A 403 -12.55 3.62 -13.43
C GLY A 403 -13.18 2.24 -13.57
N VAL A 404 -14.25 2.17 -14.37
CA VAL A 404 -14.98 0.92 -14.65
C VAL A 404 -14.84 0.60 -16.13
N ALA A 405 -14.40 -0.61 -16.44
CA ALA A 405 -14.39 -1.16 -17.79
C ALA A 405 -15.27 -2.42 -17.87
N CYS A 406 -15.89 -2.67 -19.01
CA CYS A 406 -16.66 -3.89 -19.20
C CYS A 406 -16.54 -4.45 -20.62
N ALA A 407 -16.75 -5.76 -20.70
CA ALA A 407 -16.88 -6.52 -21.92
C ALA A 407 -18.19 -7.30 -21.86
N VAL A 408 -18.99 -7.20 -22.92
CA VAL A 408 -20.14 -8.08 -23.16
C VAL A 408 -19.72 -9.05 -24.24
N LEU A 409 -19.73 -10.34 -23.93
CA LEU A 409 -19.42 -11.42 -24.86
C LEU A 409 -20.70 -12.18 -25.21
N GLN A 410 -20.86 -12.57 -26.46
CA GLN A 410 -21.92 -13.48 -26.88
C GLN A 410 -21.31 -14.61 -27.71
N ILE A 411 -21.52 -15.84 -27.24
CA ILE A 411 -20.98 -17.07 -27.83
C ILE A 411 -22.13 -18.07 -27.89
N ALA A 412 -22.44 -18.60 -29.08
CA ALA A 412 -23.53 -19.56 -29.29
C ALA A 412 -24.88 -19.12 -28.66
N GLY A 413 -25.20 -17.83 -28.72
CA GLY A 413 -26.43 -17.24 -28.15
C GLY A 413 -26.39 -16.96 -26.64
N LYS A 414 -25.37 -17.44 -25.91
CA LYS A 414 -25.18 -17.16 -24.49
C LYS A 414 -24.49 -15.82 -24.30
N LYS A 415 -25.01 -14.97 -23.41
CA LYS A 415 -24.45 -13.64 -23.12
C LYS A 415 -23.71 -13.66 -21.79
N LEU A 416 -22.45 -13.26 -21.80
CA LEU A 416 -21.61 -13.11 -20.62
C LEU A 416 -21.26 -11.63 -20.43
N LEU A 417 -21.34 -11.16 -19.19
CA LEU A 417 -20.86 -9.84 -18.80
C LEU A 417 -19.59 -10.00 -17.97
N LEU A 418 -18.52 -9.31 -18.36
CA LEU A 418 -17.33 -9.12 -17.55
C LEU A 418 -17.19 -7.64 -17.20
N LEU A 419 -17.17 -7.34 -15.90
CA LEU A 419 -16.87 -6.03 -15.33
C LEU A 419 -15.47 -6.07 -14.71
N SER A 420 -14.69 -5.01 -14.89
CA SER A 420 -13.46 -4.76 -14.14
C SER A 420 -13.54 -3.37 -13.53
N ILE A 421 -13.47 -3.30 -12.20
CA ILE A 421 -13.52 -2.06 -11.43
C ILE A 421 -12.12 -1.79 -10.88
N ASP A 422 -11.55 -0.63 -11.21
CA ASP A 422 -10.24 -0.26 -10.69
C ASP A 422 -10.33 0.00 -9.18
N GLY A 423 -10.01 -1.00 -8.37
CA GLY A 423 -10.13 -0.99 -6.91
C GLY A 423 -9.38 -2.18 -6.35
N ASN A 424 -9.11 -2.20 -5.04
CA ASN A 424 -8.34 -3.29 -4.44
C ASN A 424 -9.17 -4.58 -4.39
N ASN A 425 -10.28 -4.61 -3.68
CA ASN A 425 -11.16 -5.77 -3.60
C ASN A 425 -12.60 -5.27 -3.45
N MET A 426 -13.60 -6.13 -3.27
CA MET A 426 -15.03 -5.75 -3.25
C MET A 426 -15.76 -6.34 -2.05
N THR A 427 -16.74 -5.61 -1.52
CA THR A 427 -17.58 -6.14 -0.42
C THR A 427 -18.55 -7.20 -0.93
N PRO A 428 -18.86 -8.26 -0.15
CA PRO A 428 -19.81 -9.30 -0.54
C PRO A 428 -21.19 -8.74 -0.92
N ASP A 429 -21.70 -7.79 -0.12
CA ASP A 429 -22.98 -7.13 -0.36
C ASP A 429 -23.00 -6.41 -1.71
N PHE A 430 -21.89 -5.78 -2.11
CA PHE A 430 -21.82 -5.07 -3.37
C PHE A 430 -21.70 -6.03 -4.56
N LYS A 431 -20.92 -7.11 -4.44
CA LYS A 431 -20.89 -8.19 -5.44
C LYS A 431 -22.28 -8.73 -5.69
N GLU A 432 -23.03 -9.05 -4.64
CA GLU A 432 -24.40 -9.55 -4.76
C GLU A 432 -25.33 -8.55 -5.46
N ARG A 433 -25.23 -7.25 -5.13
CA ARG A 433 -26.00 -6.19 -5.81
C ARG A 433 -25.71 -6.14 -7.31
N VAL A 434 -24.43 -6.23 -7.71
CA VAL A 434 -24.03 -6.25 -9.13
C VAL A 434 -24.63 -7.47 -9.83
N LEU A 435 -24.47 -8.67 -9.25
CA LEU A 435 -25.02 -9.90 -9.82
C LEU A 435 -26.54 -9.83 -9.99
N ARG A 436 -27.27 -9.40 -8.95
CA ARG A 436 -28.73 -9.24 -9.00
C ARG A 436 -29.19 -8.22 -10.03
N THR A 437 -28.40 -7.19 -10.30
CA THR A 437 -28.73 -6.14 -11.29
C THR A 437 -28.68 -6.66 -12.71
N PHE A 438 -27.75 -7.57 -13.01
CA PHE A 438 -27.49 -8.02 -14.39
C PHE A 438 -27.95 -9.45 -14.70
N LYS A 439 -28.35 -10.25 -13.70
CA LYS A 439 -28.75 -11.66 -13.86
C LYS A 439 -29.86 -11.92 -14.89
N GLU A 440 -30.78 -10.97 -15.11
CA GLU A 440 -31.90 -11.17 -16.04
C GLU A 440 -31.49 -10.87 -17.50
N SER A 441 -30.34 -10.22 -17.71
CA SER A 441 -29.85 -9.81 -19.04
C SER A 441 -28.68 -10.66 -19.55
N PHE A 442 -28.02 -11.40 -18.66
CA PHE A 442 -26.81 -12.17 -18.94
C PHE A 442 -26.89 -13.53 -18.28
N GLU A 443 -26.44 -14.56 -18.99
CA GLU A 443 -26.36 -15.94 -18.49
C GLU A 443 -25.34 -16.03 -17.35
N LYS A 444 -24.20 -15.34 -17.52
CA LYS A 444 -23.20 -15.15 -16.47
C LYS A 444 -22.73 -13.72 -16.36
N VAL A 445 -22.52 -13.31 -15.11
CA VAL A 445 -22.01 -12.00 -14.72
C VAL A 445 -20.75 -12.24 -13.89
N LEU A 446 -19.62 -11.81 -14.44
CA LEU A 446 -18.32 -11.83 -13.79
C LEU A 446 -17.97 -10.39 -13.43
N VAL A 447 -17.66 -10.14 -12.17
CA VAL A 447 -17.23 -8.83 -11.69
C VAL A 447 -15.86 -8.96 -11.07
N ALA A 448 -14.86 -8.29 -11.62
CA ALA A 448 -13.50 -8.28 -11.12
C ALA A 448 -13.18 -6.95 -10.46
N THR A 449 -12.20 -6.97 -9.56
CA THR A 449 -11.43 -5.78 -9.23
C THR A 449 -10.01 -5.88 -9.77
N THR A 450 -9.33 -4.74 -9.92
CA THR A 450 -7.97 -4.71 -10.46
C THR A 450 -6.89 -5.02 -9.42
N ASP A 451 -7.25 -5.11 -8.15
CA ASP A 451 -6.33 -5.14 -7.02
C ASP A 451 -5.41 -3.93 -6.89
N THR A 452 -5.81 -2.74 -7.36
CA THR A 452 -4.95 -1.56 -7.18
C THR A 452 -4.72 -1.22 -5.70
N HIS A 453 -3.45 -1.12 -5.30
CA HIS A 453 -3.06 -0.66 -3.96
C HIS A 453 -3.00 0.88 -3.82
N LEU A 454 -3.50 1.66 -4.79
CA LEU A 454 -3.40 3.13 -4.81
C LEU A 454 -3.91 3.81 -3.53
N TYR A 455 -4.93 3.25 -2.90
CA TYR A 455 -5.51 3.81 -1.67
C TYR A 455 -5.12 3.06 -0.39
N THR A 456 -4.33 2.00 -0.52
CA THR A 456 -3.87 1.19 0.62
C THR A 456 -3.00 2.04 1.55
N GLY A 457 -3.27 1.95 2.86
CA GLY A 457 -2.56 2.69 3.90
C GLY A 457 -2.73 4.21 3.86
N LEU A 458 -3.80 4.74 3.24
CA LEU A 458 -4.16 6.15 3.34
C LEU A 458 -5.03 6.47 4.56
N TYR A 459 -5.88 5.54 4.96
CA TYR A 459 -6.92 5.73 5.98
C TYR A 459 -6.49 5.23 7.36
N ARG A 460 -7.20 5.67 8.41
CA ARG A 460 -6.99 5.19 9.79
C ARG A 460 -7.93 4.01 10.05
N ASN A 461 -7.47 3.06 10.85
CA ASN A 461 -8.23 1.91 11.34
C ASN A 461 -8.68 0.88 10.30
N VAL A 462 -8.60 1.19 9.01
CA VAL A 462 -8.78 0.26 7.90
C VAL A 462 -7.53 0.29 7.02
N ASP A 463 -7.23 -0.84 6.38
CA ASP A 463 -6.10 -0.95 5.46
C ASP A 463 -6.41 -0.26 4.12
N TYR A 464 -7.62 -0.48 3.61
CA TYR A 464 -8.22 0.19 2.46
C TYR A 464 -9.76 0.10 2.56
N TYR A 465 -10.48 0.80 1.69
CA TYR A 465 -11.93 0.63 1.51
C TYR A 465 -12.18 -0.23 0.27
N PRO A 466 -12.76 -1.45 0.40
CA PRO A 466 -13.15 -2.23 -0.75
C PRO A 466 -14.22 -1.51 -1.58
N VAL A 467 -14.28 -1.83 -2.87
CA VAL A 467 -15.32 -1.36 -3.80
C VAL A 467 -16.69 -1.71 -3.22
N GLY A 468 -17.57 -0.71 -3.19
CA GLY A 468 -18.91 -0.82 -2.62
C GLY A 468 -19.03 -0.44 -1.14
N ALA A 469 -17.93 -0.17 -0.44
CA ALA A 469 -17.97 0.21 0.97
C ALA A 469 -18.41 1.67 1.24
N LEU A 470 -18.15 2.60 0.31
CA LEU A 470 -18.40 4.04 0.52
C LEU A 470 -19.50 4.62 -0.36
N SER A 471 -19.49 4.35 -1.66
CA SER A 471 -20.46 4.90 -2.63
C SER A 471 -21.10 3.83 -3.52
N PRO A 472 -21.68 2.75 -2.96
CA PRO A 472 -22.14 1.60 -3.74
C PRO A 472 -23.16 1.97 -4.82
N GLU A 473 -24.08 2.89 -4.56
CA GLU A 473 -25.09 3.32 -5.54
C GLU A 473 -24.43 3.97 -6.75
N LYS A 474 -23.43 4.83 -6.52
CA LYS A 474 -22.74 5.53 -7.61
C LYS A 474 -21.85 4.60 -8.44
N VAL A 475 -21.19 3.65 -7.78
CA VAL A 475 -20.42 2.61 -8.47
C VAL A 475 -21.35 1.76 -9.33
N LEU A 476 -22.51 1.34 -8.81
CA LEU A 476 -23.48 0.53 -9.56
C LEU A 476 -24.06 1.30 -10.77
N GLU A 477 -24.44 2.57 -10.61
CA GLU A 477 -24.85 3.44 -11.72
C GLU A 477 -23.78 3.51 -12.82
N THR A 478 -22.50 3.60 -12.41
CA THR A 478 -21.37 3.64 -13.34
C THR A 478 -21.21 2.32 -14.07
N CYS A 479 -21.36 1.18 -13.38
CA CYS A 479 -21.40 -0.15 -14.00
C CYS A 479 -22.53 -0.24 -15.03
N MET A 480 -23.75 0.17 -14.68
CA MET A 480 -24.90 0.16 -15.59
C MET A 480 -24.65 0.99 -16.84
N SER A 481 -24.11 2.21 -16.68
CA SER A 481 -23.75 3.07 -17.82
C SER A 481 -22.67 2.45 -18.70
N CYS A 482 -21.67 1.80 -18.10
CA CYS A 482 -20.62 1.10 -18.82
C CYS A 482 -21.19 -0.06 -19.64
N VAL A 483 -22.04 -0.90 -19.03
CA VAL A 483 -22.70 -2.04 -19.68
C VAL A 483 -23.60 -1.59 -20.83
N GLU A 484 -24.39 -0.52 -20.66
CA GLU A 484 -25.23 0.02 -21.71
C GLU A 484 -24.41 0.47 -22.93
N LYS A 485 -23.26 1.12 -22.70
CA LYS A 485 -22.34 1.53 -23.79
C LYS A 485 -21.73 0.31 -24.49
N ALA A 486 -21.32 -0.71 -23.75
CA ALA A 486 -20.77 -1.93 -24.33
C ALA A 486 -21.81 -2.68 -25.18
N LEU A 487 -23.05 -2.81 -24.71
CA LEU A 487 -24.15 -3.44 -25.44
C LEU A 487 -24.44 -2.77 -26.78
N LYS A 488 -24.33 -1.43 -26.86
CA LYS A 488 -24.52 -0.66 -28.11
C LYS A 488 -23.43 -0.93 -29.15
N ASN A 489 -22.28 -1.46 -28.73
CA ASN A 489 -21.11 -1.69 -29.58
C ASN A 489 -20.82 -3.19 -29.80
N VAL A 490 -21.80 -4.07 -29.58
CA VAL A 490 -21.60 -5.51 -29.83
C VAL A 490 -21.51 -5.78 -31.33
N SER A 491 -20.41 -6.39 -31.75
CA SER A 491 -20.19 -6.82 -33.13
C SER A 491 -19.47 -8.16 -33.18
N LYS A 492 -19.50 -8.84 -34.33
CA LYS A 492 -18.67 -10.03 -34.58
C LYS A 492 -17.19 -9.64 -34.53
N VAL A 493 -16.36 -10.46 -33.89
CA VAL A 493 -14.95 -10.15 -33.65
C VAL A 493 -14.04 -11.36 -33.88
N ARG A 494 -12.76 -11.05 -34.10
CA ARG A 494 -11.65 -11.99 -33.95
C ARG A 494 -10.85 -11.63 -32.69
N VAL A 495 -10.36 -12.63 -31.98
CA VAL A 495 -9.57 -12.48 -30.75
C VAL A 495 -8.13 -12.84 -31.07
N GLY A 496 -7.24 -11.84 -31.07
CA GLY A 496 -5.80 -12.04 -31.19
C GLY A 496 -5.14 -12.17 -29.81
N TYR A 497 -4.07 -12.95 -29.72
CA TYR A 497 -3.34 -13.16 -28.46
C TYR A 497 -1.88 -12.67 -28.52
N CYS A 498 -1.37 -12.11 -27.42
CA CYS A 498 0.06 -11.86 -27.23
C CYS A 498 0.45 -12.14 -25.77
N SER A 499 1.61 -12.76 -25.57
CA SER A 499 2.28 -12.84 -24.27
C SER A 499 3.42 -11.84 -24.22
N VAL A 500 3.44 -10.99 -23.19
CA VAL A 500 4.50 -10.01 -22.96
C VAL A 500 5.34 -10.47 -21.77
N PRO A 501 6.48 -11.14 -21.99
CA PRO A 501 7.37 -11.52 -20.91
C PRO A 501 8.06 -10.29 -20.34
N PHE A 502 7.94 -10.06 -19.04
CA PHE A 502 8.64 -8.99 -18.34
C PHE A 502 9.71 -9.58 -17.42
N ARG A 503 10.97 -9.48 -17.87
CA ARG A 503 12.12 -9.80 -17.04
C ARG A 503 12.46 -8.60 -16.17
N GLY A 504 12.33 -8.74 -14.86
CA GLY A 504 12.55 -7.67 -13.91
C GLY A 504 12.91 -8.17 -12.53
N ARG A 505 13.05 -7.23 -11.59
CA ARG A 505 13.14 -7.55 -10.16
C ARG A 505 11.74 -7.52 -9.56
N PHE A 506 11.43 -8.52 -8.76
CA PHE A 506 10.15 -8.68 -8.06
C PHE A 506 10.41 -8.83 -6.56
N MET A 507 9.52 -8.28 -5.74
CA MET A 507 9.69 -8.33 -4.30
C MET A 507 9.74 -9.78 -3.81
N ASP A 508 10.67 -10.08 -2.91
CA ASP A 508 10.76 -11.42 -2.32
C ASP A 508 9.83 -11.51 -1.10
N GLY A 509 8.73 -12.28 -1.21
CA GLY A 509 7.76 -12.46 -0.13
C GLY A 509 8.36 -13.07 1.14
N GLU A 510 9.37 -13.94 1.02
CA GLU A 510 10.06 -14.51 2.18
C GLU A 510 10.92 -13.46 2.87
N MET A 511 11.63 -12.65 2.08
CA MET A 511 12.42 -11.54 2.57
C MET A 511 11.55 -10.47 3.26
N LEU A 512 10.44 -10.08 2.63
CA LEU A 512 9.47 -9.16 3.23
C LEU A 512 8.94 -9.68 4.56
N ARG A 513 8.64 -10.99 4.65
CA ARG A 513 8.22 -11.64 5.90
C ARG A 513 9.32 -11.57 6.97
N ARG A 514 10.56 -11.89 6.62
CA ARG A 514 11.72 -11.82 7.54
C ARG A 514 11.91 -10.39 8.07
N ILE A 515 11.82 -9.39 7.19
CA ILE A 515 11.91 -7.97 7.57
C ILE A 515 10.74 -7.57 8.46
N SER A 516 9.51 -8.01 8.15
CA SER A 516 8.31 -7.70 8.94
C SER A 516 8.38 -8.27 10.35
N VAL A 517 8.81 -9.53 10.50
CA VAL A 517 9.04 -10.17 11.82
C VAL A 517 10.14 -9.43 12.59
N ALA A 518 11.26 -9.10 11.94
CA ALA A 518 12.32 -8.32 12.56
C ALA A 518 11.81 -6.93 13.00
N THR A 519 11.01 -6.27 12.16
CA THR A 519 10.42 -4.96 12.43
C THR A 519 9.48 -5.03 13.62
N LYS A 520 8.54 -5.97 13.68
CA LYS A 520 7.61 -6.17 14.81
C LYS A 520 8.37 -6.32 16.14
N LYS A 521 9.46 -7.10 16.16
CA LYS A 521 10.32 -7.27 17.33
C LYS A 521 11.01 -5.95 17.72
N ASN A 522 11.46 -5.18 16.74
CA ASN A 522 12.18 -3.92 16.94
C ASN A 522 11.27 -2.72 17.24
N THR A 523 9.98 -2.75 16.87
CA THR A 523 9.00 -1.70 17.21
C THR A 523 8.86 -1.59 18.73
N ARG A 524 8.86 -2.71 19.45
CA ARG A 524 8.85 -2.71 20.93
C ARG A 524 10.10 -2.04 21.50
N ASP A 525 11.28 -2.40 20.99
CA ASP A 525 12.55 -1.82 21.43
C ASP A 525 12.58 -0.30 21.14
N SER A 526 12.03 0.14 20.01
CA SER A 526 11.92 1.56 19.64
C SER A 526 10.93 2.33 20.51
N LEU A 527 9.76 1.73 20.81
CA LEU A 527 8.78 2.31 21.73
C LEU A 527 9.34 2.45 23.15
N ALA A 528 10.13 1.46 23.61
CA ALA A 528 10.79 1.53 24.91
C ALA A 528 11.72 2.74 25.02
N VAL A 529 12.44 3.09 23.95
CA VAL A 529 13.28 4.30 23.91
C VAL A 529 12.45 5.59 23.96
N VAL A 530 11.29 5.62 23.30
CA VAL A 530 10.36 6.77 23.40
C VAL A 530 9.83 6.91 24.84
N PHE A 531 9.37 5.82 25.47
CA PHE A 531 8.95 5.86 26.87
C PHE A 531 10.09 6.25 27.82
N LEU A 532 11.31 5.80 27.53
CA LEU A 532 12.50 6.21 28.25
C LEU A 532 12.74 7.72 28.15
N ALA A 533 12.48 8.35 26.99
CA ALA A 533 12.58 9.80 26.84
C ALA A 533 11.62 10.54 27.79
N PHE A 534 10.37 10.07 27.91
CA PHE A 534 9.40 10.59 28.88
C PHE A 534 9.86 10.38 30.32
N ALA A 535 10.32 9.17 30.66
CA ALA A 535 10.80 8.84 31.99
C ALA A 535 12.02 9.67 32.40
N VAL A 536 12.98 9.88 31.49
CA VAL A 536 14.15 10.73 31.70
C VAL A 536 13.73 12.18 31.90
N SER A 537 12.82 12.70 31.07
CA SER A 537 12.31 14.06 31.24
C SER A 537 11.65 14.26 32.60
N LEU A 538 10.85 13.29 33.06
CA LEU A 538 10.21 13.36 34.38
C LEU A 538 11.23 13.23 35.51
N ALA A 539 12.21 12.32 35.39
CA ALA A 539 13.25 12.13 36.39
C ALA A 539 14.08 13.41 36.60
N LEU A 540 14.43 14.12 35.53
CA LEU A 540 15.15 15.41 35.62
C LEU A 540 14.32 16.50 36.30
N LEU A 541 12.99 16.50 36.12
CA LEU A 541 12.11 17.44 36.82
C LEU A 541 11.98 17.14 38.33
N LEU A 542 12.14 15.86 38.70
CA LEU A 542 12.07 15.40 40.10
C LEU A 542 13.42 15.47 40.83
N LEU A 543 14.54 15.70 40.11
CA LEU A 543 15.83 15.92 40.76
C LEU A 543 15.76 17.13 41.69
N PRO A 544 16.30 17.04 42.92
CA PRO A 544 16.19 18.09 43.92
C PRO A 544 16.81 19.41 43.46
#